data_AF-A0AAN7W549-F1
#
_entry.id   AF-A0AAN7W549-F1
#
_cell.length_a   1.000
_cell.length_b   1.000
_cell.length_c   1.000
_cell.angle_alpha   90.00
_cell.angle_beta   90.00
_cell.angle_gamma   90.00
#
_symmetry.space_group_name_H-M   'P 1'
#
loop_
_entity.id
_entity.type
_entity.pdbx_description
1 polymer ?
#
loop_
_entity_poly.entity_id
_entity_poly.type
_entity_poly.pdbx_seq_one_letter_code
_entity_poly.pdbx_strand_id
1 'polypeptide(L)'
;MPTPKAPSLATLAHLSNALSAFRLTTLTPTSTFTAIRHASHQAQGRANGAKDGAGKRLGAKKTGGEYVIPGNILFKQRGTHWFPGDNCFMGRDHTIHAGLPGYVRYYRDPLRHPKRKYIGIVFEKEQVLPQPPHAARRRMLGMLAYQAPTPPPPTPTPELPSPSSIPSSKAKDATSVTLPPTKRNPTGLHLELSQGYQYRQTNFEIGLSGDKKEEHALLRGKTTRAFADYKKGDRFAAWRKRALRVARGRERGVMGRGGKKGGKKGVN
;
A
#
# COMPACT_ATOMS: atom_id res chain seq x y z
N MET A 1 114.01 61.01 33.62
CA MET A 1 112.62 61.51 33.75
C MET A 1 111.79 60.91 32.61
N PRO A 2 110.87 59.95 32.82
CA PRO A 2 110.13 59.36 31.71
C PRO A 2 108.72 59.97 31.63
N THR A 3 108.37 60.60 30.51
CA THR A 3 107.04 61.20 30.28
C THR A 3 106.36 60.53 29.08
N PRO A 4 105.01 60.48 29.03
CA PRO A 4 104.28 59.37 28.43
C PRO A 4 104.48 59.26 26.92
N LYS A 5 104.81 58.03 26.49
CA LYS A 5 105.04 57.65 25.09
C LYS A 5 103.73 57.78 24.30
N ALA A 6 103.82 58.44 23.14
CA ALA A 6 102.69 58.61 22.22
C ALA A 6 102.07 57.26 21.79
N PRO A 7 100.73 57.17 21.68
CA PRO A 7 100.07 55.95 21.25
C PRO A 7 100.49 55.57 19.81
N SER A 8 100.84 54.31 19.60
CA SER A 8 101.33 53.80 18.31
C SER A 8 100.23 53.86 17.23
N LEU A 9 100.61 53.97 15.96
CA LEU A 9 99.69 54.00 14.81
C LEU A 9 98.66 52.84 14.80
N ALA A 10 98.99 51.70 15.39
CA ALA A 10 98.08 50.57 15.57
C ALA A 10 96.91 50.87 16.54
N THR A 11 97.14 51.68 17.59
CA THR A 11 96.09 52.07 18.55
C THR A 11 95.11 53.10 17.99
N LEU A 12 95.55 53.96 17.06
CA LEU A 12 94.68 54.87 16.30
C LEU A 12 93.81 54.13 15.26
N ALA A 13 94.33 53.05 14.66
CA ALA A 13 93.59 52.21 13.71
C ALA A 13 92.51 51.33 14.38
N HIS A 14 92.71 50.91 15.64
CA HIS A 14 91.69 50.16 16.38
C HIS A 14 90.54 51.05 16.89
N LEU A 15 90.79 52.33 17.19
CA LEU A 15 89.75 53.29 17.60
C LEU A 15 88.86 53.75 16.44
N SER A 16 89.38 53.84 15.21
CA SER A 16 88.54 54.16 14.03
C SER A 16 87.60 53.00 13.65
N ASN A 17 88.01 51.75 13.92
CA ASN A 17 87.18 50.56 13.71
C ASN A 17 86.14 50.34 14.82
N ALA A 18 86.35 50.87 16.02
CA ALA A 18 85.35 50.79 17.10
C ALA A 18 84.17 51.77 16.88
N LEU A 19 84.42 52.90 16.22
CA LEU A 19 83.40 53.91 15.88
C LEU A 19 82.68 53.64 14.54
N SER A 20 83.19 52.76 13.68
CA SER A 20 82.49 52.34 12.45
C SER A 20 81.34 51.36 12.72
N ALA A 21 81.42 50.59 13.81
CA ALA A 21 80.38 49.65 14.25
C ALA A 21 79.18 50.33 14.94
N PHE A 22 79.27 51.63 15.23
CA PHE A 22 78.22 52.44 15.87
C PHE A 22 77.44 53.32 14.87
N ARG A 23 77.50 53.00 13.58
CA ARG A 23 76.49 53.52 12.64
C ARG A 23 75.21 52.74 12.88
N LEU A 24 74.26 53.39 13.57
CA LEU A 24 72.85 53.05 13.58
C LEU A 24 72.42 52.82 12.13
N THR A 25 72.38 51.56 11.72
CA THR A 25 71.69 51.17 10.51
C THR A 25 70.25 51.58 10.72
N THR A 26 69.83 52.59 9.97
CA THR A 26 68.42 52.94 9.85
C THR A 26 67.69 51.65 9.53
N LEU A 27 66.86 51.19 10.46
CA LEU A 27 65.98 50.05 10.32
C LEU A 27 65.30 50.18 8.95
N THR A 28 65.76 49.42 7.96
CA THR A 28 64.94 49.16 6.79
C THR A 28 63.73 48.43 7.36
N PRO A 29 62.50 48.93 7.15
CA PRO A 29 61.34 48.17 7.58
C PRO A 29 61.42 46.88 6.77
N THR A 30 61.86 45.79 7.40
CA THR A 30 61.60 44.44 6.93
C THR A 30 60.11 44.46 6.66
N SER A 31 59.73 44.50 5.38
CA SER A 31 58.32 44.58 5.03
C SER A 31 57.70 43.40 5.76
N THR A 32 56.89 43.68 6.76
CA THR A 32 56.05 42.67 7.37
C THR A 32 55.15 42.30 6.22
N PHE A 33 55.57 41.31 5.43
CA PHE A 33 54.72 40.61 4.51
C PHE A 33 53.58 40.15 5.40
N THR A 34 52.51 40.92 5.38
CA THR A 34 51.26 40.57 6.00
C THR A 34 50.86 39.39 5.16
N ALA A 35 51.22 38.19 5.62
CA ALA A 35 50.84 36.98 4.95
C ALA A 35 49.30 36.98 4.99
N ILE A 36 48.69 37.43 3.90
CA ILE A 36 47.27 37.31 3.67
C ILE A 36 47.05 35.81 3.63
N ARG A 37 46.68 35.24 4.78
CA ARG A 37 46.23 33.86 4.84
C ARG A 37 44.87 33.88 4.17
N HIS A 38 44.85 33.57 2.87
CA HIS A 38 43.63 33.20 2.22
C HIS A 38 43.09 31.98 2.97
N ALA A 39 42.06 32.19 3.80
CA ALA A 39 41.28 31.08 4.29
C ALA A 39 40.55 30.51 3.07
N SER A 40 41.09 29.46 2.46
CA SER A 40 40.34 28.65 1.52
C SER A 40 39.24 27.97 2.32
N HIS A 41 38.07 28.59 2.38
CA HIS A 41 36.89 27.87 2.85
C HIS A 41 36.70 26.71 1.88
N GLN A 42 36.90 25.48 2.34
CA GLN A 42 36.53 24.28 1.58
C GLN A 42 34.99 24.15 1.46
N ALA A 43 34.28 25.23 1.14
CA ALA A 43 32.90 25.14 0.69
C ALA A 43 32.90 24.87 -0.81
N GLN A 44 33.00 23.58 -1.18
CA GLN A 44 32.26 23.07 -2.33
C GLN A 44 32.39 21.55 -2.56
N GLY A 45 33.11 20.80 -1.72
CA GLY A 45 33.32 19.36 -2.00
C GLY A 45 32.22 18.42 -1.49
N ARG A 46 31.67 18.67 -0.29
CA ARG A 46 30.83 17.68 0.43
C ARG A 46 29.41 18.14 0.74
N ALA A 47 29.19 19.44 0.90
CA ALA A 47 27.86 20.01 1.16
C ALA A 47 26.95 19.97 -0.09
N ASN A 48 27.55 20.09 -1.28
CA ASN A 48 26.87 20.07 -2.58
C ASN A 48 27.15 18.79 -3.39
N GLY A 49 27.73 17.76 -2.75
CA GLY A 49 28.00 16.48 -3.41
C GLY A 49 26.71 15.72 -3.72
N ALA A 50 26.70 14.96 -4.83
CA ALA A 50 25.57 14.12 -5.18
C ALA A 50 25.28 13.13 -4.03
N LYS A 51 24.10 13.28 -3.41
CA LYS A 51 23.61 12.39 -2.37
C LYS A 51 23.08 11.12 -3.06
N ASP A 52 23.97 10.19 -3.36
CA ASP A 52 23.53 8.91 -3.91
C ASP A 52 22.89 8.05 -2.82
N GLY A 53 21.68 7.56 -3.09
CA GLY A 53 20.95 6.71 -2.18
C GLY A 53 21.29 5.25 -2.44
N ALA A 54 21.38 4.42 -1.40
CA ALA A 54 21.57 2.98 -1.57
C ALA A 54 20.57 2.40 -2.59
N GLY A 55 21.08 1.57 -3.50
CA GLY A 55 20.31 0.94 -4.57
C GLY A 55 19.10 0.17 -4.03
N LYS A 56 17.93 0.35 -4.65
CA LYS A 56 16.66 -0.20 -4.14
C LYS A 56 16.40 -1.66 -4.50
N ARG A 57 17.39 -2.34 -5.11
CA ARG A 57 17.33 -3.78 -5.49
C ARG A 57 16.07 -4.12 -6.30
N LEU A 58 15.70 -3.24 -7.24
CA LEU A 58 14.58 -3.45 -8.16
C LEU A 58 14.93 -4.53 -9.21
N GLY A 59 13.98 -4.89 -10.07
CA GLY A 59 14.16 -5.85 -11.16
C GLY A 59 13.53 -7.22 -10.92
N ALA A 60 13.85 -8.15 -11.82
CA ALA A 60 13.37 -9.52 -11.79
C ALA A 60 13.93 -10.26 -10.56
N LYS A 61 13.06 -11.04 -9.93
CA LYS A 61 13.39 -11.96 -8.83
C LYS A 61 13.21 -13.41 -9.25
N LYS A 62 12.36 -13.65 -10.24
CA LYS A 62 12.14 -14.96 -10.86
C LYS A 62 12.26 -14.85 -12.37
N THR A 63 13.02 -15.77 -12.96
CA THR A 63 13.28 -15.82 -14.39
C THR A 63 12.23 -16.66 -15.12
N GLY A 64 12.20 -16.60 -16.47
CA GLY A 64 11.26 -17.38 -17.25
C GLY A 64 11.54 -18.89 -17.13
N GLY A 65 10.51 -19.68 -16.84
CA GLY A 65 10.60 -21.13 -16.66
C GLY A 65 10.97 -21.57 -15.25
N GLU A 66 11.13 -20.64 -14.30
CA GLU A 66 11.43 -20.95 -12.90
C GLU A 66 10.16 -21.32 -12.12
N TYR A 67 10.26 -22.31 -11.24
CA TYR A 67 9.15 -22.74 -10.39
C TYR A 67 8.93 -21.75 -9.23
N VAL A 68 7.66 -21.46 -8.94
CA VAL A 68 7.24 -20.53 -7.90
C VAL A 68 6.05 -21.08 -7.12
N ILE A 69 5.95 -20.67 -5.86
CA ILE A 69 4.80 -20.91 -4.98
C ILE A 69 4.01 -19.61 -4.79
N PRO A 70 2.74 -19.67 -4.34
CA PRO A 70 1.95 -18.48 -4.04
C PRO A 70 2.68 -17.55 -3.06
N GLY A 71 2.59 -16.25 -3.30
CA GLY A 71 3.23 -15.20 -2.49
C GLY A 71 4.65 -14.81 -2.93
N ASN A 72 5.34 -15.67 -3.70
CA ASN A 72 6.68 -15.35 -4.20
C ASN A 72 6.68 -14.05 -5.03
N ILE A 73 7.69 -13.21 -4.81
CA ILE A 73 7.92 -12.01 -5.61
C ILE A 73 8.51 -12.42 -6.96
N LEU A 74 7.89 -11.97 -8.05
CA LEU A 74 8.36 -12.20 -9.41
C LEU A 74 9.22 -11.04 -9.92
N PHE A 75 8.74 -9.81 -9.72
CA PHE A 75 9.39 -8.60 -10.22
C PHE A 75 9.11 -7.39 -9.31
N LYS A 76 10.16 -6.69 -8.88
CA LYS A 76 10.04 -5.41 -8.14
C LYS A 76 10.29 -4.24 -9.08
N GLN A 77 9.41 -3.26 -9.12
CA GLN A 77 9.49 -2.16 -10.09
C GLN A 77 9.05 -0.82 -9.50
N ARG A 78 9.37 0.26 -10.22
CA ARG A 78 8.76 1.58 -10.02
C ARG A 78 7.86 1.84 -11.21
N GLY A 79 6.57 2.10 -10.95
CA GLY A 79 5.55 2.05 -11.98
C GLY A 79 5.36 0.63 -12.56
N THR A 80 4.64 0.54 -13.66
CA THR A 80 4.24 -0.74 -14.29
C THR A 80 4.97 -0.96 -15.61
N HIS A 81 6.23 -1.42 -15.54
CA HIS A 81 6.97 -1.87 -16.72
C HIS A 81 6.43 -3.23 -17.22
N TRP A 82 6.13 -4.10 -16.25
CA TRP A 82 5.43 -5.35 -16.45
C TRP A 82 4.06 -5.28 -15.77
N PHE A 83 3.07 -5.90 -16.39
CA PHE A 83 1.71 -6.02 -15.88
C PHE A 83 1.45 -7.42 -15.36
N PRO A 84 0.55 -7.59 -14.37
CA PRO A 84 0.13 -8.91 -13.93
C PRO A 84 -0.66 -9.61 -15.05
N GLY A 85 -0.17 -10.77 -15.48
CA GLY A 85 -0.81 -11.69 -16.40
C GLY A 85 -1.59 -12.78 -15.66
N ASP A 86 -1.65 -13.95 -16.26
CA ASP A 86 -2.39 -15.10 -15.71
C ASP A 86 -1.81 -15.56 -14.38
N ASN A 87 -2.68 -15.84 -13.40
CA ASN A 87 -2.32 -16.38 -12.09
C ASN A 87 -1.30 -15.54 -11.29
N CYS A 88 -1.19 -14.25 -11.60
CA CYS A 88 -0.37 -13.26 -10.91
C CYS A 88 -1.24 -12.15 -10.34
N PHE A 89 -0.75 -11.48 -9.30
CA PHE A 89 -1.36 -10.26 -8.77
C PHE A 89 -0.30 -9.19 -8.52
N MET A 90 -0.74 -7.95 -8.34
CA MET A 90 0.13 -6.78 -8.20
C MET A 90 -0.11 -6.12 -6.84
N GLY A 91 0.97 -5.86 -6.12
CA GLY A 91 0.96 -5.14 -4.84
C GLY A 91 0.81 -3.64 -5.00
N ARG A 92 0.71 -2.93 -3.86
CA ARG A 92 0.57 -1.46 -3.81
C ARG A 92 1.73 -0.72 -4.49
N ASP A 93 2.94 -1.26 -4.38
CA ASP A 93 4.15 -0.68 -4.97
C ASP A 93 4.42 -1.19 -6.40
N HIS A 94 3.42 -1.78 -7.05
CA HIS A 94 3.50 -2.43 -8.36
C HIS A 94 4.43 -3.66 -8.41
N THR A 95 4.84 -4.20 -7.27
CA THR A 95 5.51 -5.50 -7.22
C THR A 95 4.57 -6.60 -7.70
N ILE A 96 5.04 -7.47 -8.58
CA ILE A 96 4.25 -8.60 -9.08
C ILE A 96 4.55 -9.84 -8.23
N HIS A 97 3.49 -10.50 -7.79
CA HIS A 97 3.53 -11.70 -6.96
C HIS A 97 2.85 -12.88 -7.65
N ALA A 98 3.31 -14.08 -7.29
CA ALA A 98 2.71 -15.33 -7.70
C ALA A 98 1.38 -15.59 -6.98
N GLY A 99 0.29 -15.82 -7.72
CA GLY A 99 -1.02 -16.18 -7.16
C GLY A 99 -1.22 -17.68 -6.97
N LEU A 100 -0.61 -18.50 -7.80
CA LEU A 100 -0.70 -19.96 -7.78
C LEU A 100 0.68 -20.58 -7.96
N PRO A 101 0.89 -21.84 -7.53
CA PRO A 101 2.12 -22.56 -7.83
C PRO A 101 2.23 -22.88 -9.32
N GLY A 102 3.44 -22.83 -9.87
CA GLY A 102 3.70 -23.11 -11.28
C GLY A 102 5.01 -22.50 -11.78
N TYR A 103 5.10 -22.27 -13.08
CA TYR A 103 6.28 -21.75 -13.77
C TYR A 103 6.05 -20.34 -14.32
N VAL A 104 7.04 -19.46 -14.18
CA VAL A 104 6.93 -18.06 -14.61
C VAL A 104 7.07 -17.94 -16.13
N ARG A 105 6.18 -17.18 -16.78
CA ARG A 105 6.26 -16.87 -18.21
C ARG A 105 6.09 -15.37 -18.46
N TYR A 106 7.04 -14.81 -19.21
CA TYR A 106 7.00 -13.43 -19.69
C TYR A 106 6.43 -13.43 -21.11
N TYR A 107 5.39 -12.63 -21.38
CA TYR A 107 4.72 -12.63 -22.67
C TYR A 107 4.14 -11.25 -23.03
N ARG A 108 3.70 -11.11 -24.27
CA ARG A 108 2.91 -9.97 -24.76
C ARG A 108 1.57 -10.48 -25.24
N ASP A 109 0.53 -9.72 -24.96
CA ASP A 109 -0.83 -10.06 -25.37
C ASP A 109 -1.43 -8.88 -26.15
N PRO A 110 -1.32 -8.90 -27.49
CA PRO A 110 -1.82 -7.80 -28.31
C PRO A 110 -3.35 -7.71 -28.31
N LEU A 111 -4.05 -8.83 -28.06
CA LEU A 111 -5.51 -8.87 -28.00
C LEU A 111 -6.02 -8.17 -26.73
N ARG A 112 -5.32 -8.34 -25.61
CA ARG A 112 -5.64 -7.63 -24.36
C ARG A 112 -5.18 -6.18 -24.38
N HIS A 113 -3.93 -5.91 -24.76
CA HIS A 113 -3.44 -4.54 -24.92
C HIS A 113 -2.17 -4.49 -25.80
N PRO A 114 -2.16 -3.69 -26.88
CA PRO A 114 -1.14 -3.76 -27.93
C PRO A 114 0.30 -3.48 -27.46
N LYS A 115 0.48 -2.56 -26.49
CA LYS A 115 1.81 -2.10 -26.05
C LYS A 115 2.31 -2.69 -24.72
N ARG A 116 1.49 -3.47 -24.00
CA ARG A 116 1.83 -3.91 -22.62
C ARG A 116 2.53 -5.26 -22.64
N LYS A 117 3.37 -5.46 -21.62
CA LYS A 117 4.09 -6.72 -21.39
C LYS A 117 3.59 -7.31 -20.08
N TYR A 118 3.46 -8.64 -20.03
CA TYR A 118 2.83 -9.35 -18.92
C TYR A 118 3.76 -10.40 -18.33
N ILE A 119 3.57 -10.66 -17.03
CA ILE A 119 4.17 -11.79 -16.33
C ILE A 119 3.03 -12.66 -15.83
N GLY A 120 2.98 -13.91 -16.28
CA GLY A 120 2.01 -14.91 -15.84
C GLY A 120 2.69 -16.14 -15.26
N ILE A 121 1.89 -17.00 -14.63
CA ILE A 121 2.29 -18.31 -14.15
C ILE A 121 1.46 -19.37 -14.85
N VAL A 122 2.16 -20.36 -15.40
CA VAL A 122 1.58 -21.56 -16.02
C VAL A 122 1.76 -22.77 -15.11
N PHE A 123 0.88 -23.76 -15.19
CA PHE A 123 0.95 -24.93 -14.31
C PHE A 123 1.98 -25.95 -14.81
N GLU A 124 1.97 -26.19 -16.12
CA GLU A 124 2.95 -27.04 -16.80
C GLU A 124 4.08 -26.18 -17.35
N LYS A 125 5.32 -26.69 -17.30
CA LYS A 125 6.48 -25.95 -17.78
C LYS A 125 6.38 -25.63 -19.27
N GLU A 126 5.83 -26.53 -20.07
CA GLU A 126 5.75 -26.40 -21.54
C GLU A 126 4.63 -25.48 -22.01
N GLN A 127 3.69 -25.13 -21.14
CA GLN A 127 2.55 -24.30 -21.49
C GLN A 127 3.02 -22.89 -21.90
N VAL A 128 2.49 -22.42 -23.03
CA VAL A 128 2.79 -21.10 -23.61
C VAL A 128 1.67 -20.11 -23.27
N LEU A 129 2.05 -18.85 -23.02
CA LEU A 129 1.16 -17.70 -22.88
C LEU A 129 1.44 -16.70 -24.01
N PRO A 130 0.44 -15.95 -24.52
CA PRO A 130 -0.96 -15.88 -24.06
C PRO A 130 -1.81 -17.09 -24.52
N GLN A 131 -2.87 -17.40 -23.77
CA GLN A 131 -3.85 -18.43 -24.18
C GLN A 131 -4.73 -17.89 -25.32
N PRO A 132 -5.14 -18.73 -26.29
CA PRO A 132 -6.06 -18.28 -27.32
C PRO A 132 -7.43 -17.93 -26.71
N PRO A 133 -8.15 -16.90 -27.22
CA PRO A 133 -9.34 -16.35 -26.57
C PRO A 133 -10.47 -17.34 -26.28
N HIS A 134 -10.60 -18.39 -27.09
CA HIS A 134 -11.68 -19.37 -27.01
C HIS A 134 -11.27 -20.71 -26.36
N ALA A 135 -10.02 -20.85 -25.92
CA ALA A 135 -9.63 -22.05 -25.19
C ALA A 135 -10.20 -22.07 -23.77
N ALA A 136 -10.47 -23.28 -23.27
CA ALA A 136 -10.84 -23.47 -21.89
C ALA A 136 -9.73 -22.98 -20.95
N ARG A 137 -10.09 -22.12 -19.98
CA ARG A 137 -9.15 -21.62 -18.99
C ARG A 137 -8.72 -22.74 -18.07
N ARG A 138 -7.43 -23.08 -18.09
CA ARG A 138 -6.83 -24.02 -17.13
C ARG A 138 -6.89 -23.44 -15.72
N ARG A 139 -7.29 -24.25 -14.74
CA ARG A 139 -7.32 -23.92 -13.30
C ARG A 139 -6.93 -25.16 -12.50
N MET A 140 -6.35 -24.96 -11.32
CA MET A 140 -6.09 -26.05 -10.36
C MET A 140 -7.16 -26.06 -9.28
N LEU A 141 -7.51 -27.26 -8.80
CA LEU A 141 -8.46 -27.42 -7.69
C LEU A 141 -7.88 -26.93 -6.36
N GLY A 142 -6.59 -27.21 -6.10
CA GLY A 142 -5.89 -26.76 -4.89
C GLY A 142 -6.40 -27.39 -3.59
N MET A 143 -7.06 -28.54 -3.66
CA MET A 143 -7.61 -29.26 -2.51
C MET A 143 -7.08 -30.69 -2.47
N LEU A 144 -6.90 -31.22 -1.26
CA LEU A 144 -6.52 -32.61 -1.00
C LEU A 144 -7.75 -33.38 -0.51
N ALA A 145 -7.99 -34.57 -1.05
CA ALA A 145 -9.07 -35.44 -0.57
C ALA A 145 -8.70 -35.93 0.84
N TYR A 146 -9.51 -35.58 1.83
CA TYR A 146 -9.39 -36.07 3.19
C TYR A 146 -10.52 -37.06 3.45
N GLN A 147 -10.18 -38.29 3.83
CA GLN A 147 -11.16 -39.27 4.26
C GLN A 147 -11.72 -38.82 5.62
N ALA A 148 -13.02 -38.54 5.69
CA ALA A 148 -13.66 -38.24 6.97
C ALA A 148 -13.45 -39.42 7.93
N PRO A 149 -13.02 -39.18 9.18
CA PRO A 149 -12.90 -40.26 10.14
C PRO A 149 -14.27 -40.91 10.30
N THR A 150 -14.31 -42.24 10.15
CA THR A 150 -15.54 -42.98 10.41
C THR A 150 -15.91 -42.77 11.87
N PRO A 151 -17.17 -42.43 12.19
CA PRO A 151 -17.59 -42.33 13.59
C PRO A 151 -17.26 -43.68 14.27
N PRO A 152 -16.72 -43.66 15.51
CA PRO A 152 -16.50 -44.90 16.22
C PRO A 152 -17.84 -45.65 16.31
N PRO A 153 -17.85 -46.99 16.18
CA PRO A 153 -19.06 -47.75 16.42
C PRO A 153 -19.60 -47.36 17.80
N PRO A 154 -20.94 -47.29 17.98
CA PRO A 154 -21.50 -46.98 19.29
C PRO A 154 -20.93 -47.99 20.28
N THR A 155 -20.07 -47.52 21.18
CA THR A 155 -19.68 -48.31 22.34
C THR A 155 -20.99 -48.72 23.00
N PRO A 156 -21.23 -50.02 23.27
CA PRO A 156 -22.40 -50.42 24.02
C PRO A 156 -22.34 -49.67 25.35
N THR A 157 -23.13 -48.61 25.47
CA THR A 157 -23.32 -47.95 26.76
C THR A 157 -24.03 -49.02 27.57
N PRO A 158 -23.44 -49.53 28.68
CA PRO A 158 -24.16 -50.45 29.53
C PRO A 158 -25.47 -49.76 29.88
N GLU A 159 -26.58 -50.37 29.49
CA GLU A 159 -27.92 -49.88 29.76
C GLU A 159 -27.99 -49.66 31.27
N LEU A 160 -27.92 -48.40 31.69
CA LEU A 160 -28.30 -48.03 33.04
C LEU A 160 -29.74 -48.49 33.19
N PRO A 161 -30.06 -49.33 34.20
CA PRO A 161 -31.40 -49.84 34.36
C PRO A 161 -32.37 -48.66 34.40
N SER A 162 -33.37 -48.75 33.52
CA SER A 162 -34.50 -47.83 33.43
C SER A 162 -34.99 -47.43 34.83
N PRO A 163 -35.19 -46.13 35.13
CA PRO A 163 -35.59 -45.63 36.44
C PRO A 163 -37.08 -45.91 36.75
N SER A 164 -37.60 -47.07 36.36
CA SER A 164 -38.97 -47.51 36.66
C SER A 164 -39.11 -48.11 38.06
N SER A 165 -38.11 -47.97 38.94
CA SER A 165 -38.11 -48.53 40.29
C SER A 165 -37.69 -47.52 41.38
N ILE A 166 -38.07 -46.25 41.25
CA ILE A 166 -38.03 -45.31 42.37
C ILE A 166 -39.47 -45.05 42.85
N PRO A 167 -39.87 -45.52 44.05
CA PRO A 167 -41.17 -45.17 44.62
C PRO A 167 -41.19 -43.67 44.94
N SER A 168 -42.26 -42.98 44.56
CA SER A 168 -42.42 -41.54 44.76
C SER A 168 -42.34 -41.19 46.25
N SER A 169 -41.23 -40.58 46.67
CA SER A 169 -41.18 -39.81 47.91
C SER A 169 -41.22 -38.32 47.56
N LYS A 170 -42.17 -37.62 48.18
CA LYS A 170 -42.40 -36.19 48.01
C LYS A 170 -41.19 -35.38 48.50
N ALA A 171 -40.67 -34.49 47.66
CA ALA A 171 -39.94 -33.28 48.03
C ALA A 171 -40.07 -32.29 46.86
N LYS A 172 -41.02 -31.34 46.89
CA LYS A 172 -40.87 -29.95 47.33
C LYS A 172 -39.68 -29.21 46.68
N ASP A 173 -40.05 -28.19 45.92
CA ASP A 173 -39.28 -27.03 45.45
C ASP A 173 -38.31 -27.21 44.27
N ALA A 174 -38.87 -27.11 43.05
CA ALA A 174 -38.16 -26.56 41.90
C ALA A 174 -39.13 -25.71 41.08
N THR A 175 -38.88 -24.39 41.05
CA THR A 175 -39.60 -23.40 40.26
C THR A 175 -39.48 -23.75 38.77
N SER A 176 -40.55 -24.29 38.18
CA SER A 176 -40.64 -24.49 36.74
C SER A 176 -40.79 -23.13 36.05
N VAL A 177 -39.71 -22.64 35.43
CA VAL A 177 -39.79 -21.52 34.49
C VAL A 177 -40.59 -21.99 33.28
N THR A 178 -41.87 -21.61 33.23
CA THR A 178 -42.73 -21.84 32.08
C THR A 178 -42.32 -20.84 31.00
N LEU A 179 -41.58 -21.30 29.99
CA LEU A 179 -41.31 -20.48 28.80
C LEU A 179 -42.63 -20.29 28.02
N PRO A 180 -42.95 -19.08 27.55
CA PRO A 180 -44.16 -18.85 26.78
C PRO A 180 -44.07 -19.56 25.42
N PRO A 181 -45.21 -20.04 24.87
CA PRO A 181 -45.21 -20.75 23.59
C PRO A 181 -44.77 -19.81 22.47
N THR A 182 -43.68 -20.18 21.79
CA THR A 182 -43.18 -19.49 20.59
C THR A 182 -44.22 -19.61 19.47
N LYS A 183 -44.66 -18.47 18.93
CA LYS A 183 -45.60 -18.42 17.81
C LYS A 183 -45.00 -19.16 16.61
N ARG A 184 -45.72 -20.17 16.10
CA ARG A 184 -45.38 -20.92 14.89
C ARG A 184 -45.21 -19.96 13.69
N ASN A 185 -44.04 -19.99 13.05
CA ASN A 185 -43.85 -19.40 11.73
C ASN A 185 -44.69 -20.19 10.69
N PRO A 186 -45.40 -19.53 9.75
CA PRO A 186 -46.29 -20.20 8.79
C PRO A 186 -45.56 -20.97 7.69
N THR A 187 -44.24 -20.82 7.59
CA THR A 187 -43.39 -21.61 6.70
C THR A 187 -42.69 -22.67 7.54
N GLY A 188 -43.07 -23.94 7.42
CA GLY A 188 -42.66 -25.08 8.25
C GLY A 188 -41.17 -25.46 8.27
N LEU A 189 -40.28 -24.48 8.40
CA LEU A 189 -38.85 -24.65 8.59
C LEU A 189 -38.50 -24.24 10.02
N HIS A 190 -38.27 -25.24 10.86
CA HIS A 190 -37.80 -25.09 12.22
C HIS A 190 -36.28 -24.87 12.20
N LEU A 191 -35.85 -23.61 12.17
CA LEU A 191 -34.44 -23.23 12.20
C LEU A 191 -34.02 -23.03 13.65
N GLU A 192 -33.54 -24.10 14.29
CA GLU A 192 -32.86 -24.04 15.59
C GLU A 192 -31.39 -23.70 15.39
N LEU A 193 -30.87 -22.73 16.14
CA LEU A 193 -29.47 -22.34 16.08
C LEU A 193 -28.64 -23.37 16.87
N SER A 194 -27.55 -23.89 16.29
CA SER A 194 -26.67 -24.88 16.94
C SER A 194 -26.10 -24.32 18.26
N GLN A 195 -26.05 -25.17 19.29
CA GLN A 195 -25.51 -24.82 20.61
C GLN A 195 -24.08 -24.27 20.47
N GLY A 196 -23.89 -22.99 20.79
CA GLY A 196 -22.60 -22.28 20.66
C GLY A 196 -22.58 -21.12 19.64
N TYR A 197 -23.61 -20.98 18.80
CA TYR A 197 -23.80 -19.76 18.01
C TYR A 197 -24.69 -18.77 18.79
N GLN A 198 -24.16 -17.60 19.09
CA GLN A 198 -24.92 -16.47 19.61
C GLN A 198 -25.07 -15.45 18.48
N TYR A 199 -26.29 -14.95 18.24
CA TYR A 199 -26.48 -13.87 17.28
C TYR A 199 -25.55 -12.71 17.65
N ARG A 200 -24.55 -12.41 16.80
CA ARG A 200 -23.72 -11.21 16.96
C ARG A 200 -24.63 -10.00 16.76
N GLN A 201 -25.08 -9.40 17.87
CA GLN A 201 -25.92 -8.21 17.92
C GLN A 201 -25.43 -7.11 16.96
N THR A 202 -24.11 -7.04 16.76
CA THR A 202 -23.44 -6.04 15.92
C THR A 202 -23.83 -6.09 14.43
N ASN A 203 -24.04 -7.25 13.81
CA ASN A 203 -24.39 -7.30 12.38
C ASN A 203 -25.86 -6.96 12.13
N PHE A 204 -26.74 -7.32 13.06
CA PHE A 204 -28.17 -7.02 12.99
C PHE A 204 -28.42 -5.52 13.23
N GLU A 205 -27.71 -4.91 14.18
CA GLU A 205 -27.75 -3.47 14.42
C GLU A 205 -27.19 -2.64 13.26
N ILE A 206 -26.16 -3.12 12.54
CA ILE A 206 -25.66 -2.46 11.33
C ILE A 206 -26.76 -2.38 10.26
N GLY A 207 -27.57 -3.44 10.10
CA GLY A 207 -28.70 -3.45 9.16
C GLY A 207 -29.79 -2.43 9.52
N LEU A 208 -30.11 -2.30 10.81
CA LEU A 208 -31.13 -1.37 11.32
C LEU A 208 -30.63 0.07 11.50
N SER A 209 -29.32 0.33 11.37
CA SER A 209 -28.76 1.68 11.48
C SER A 209 -29.26 2.64 10.37
N GLY A 210 -29.67 2.08 9.22
CA GLY A 210 -30.36 2.80 8.15
C GLY A 210 -31.73 3.27 8.61
N ASP A 211 -32.54 2.35 9.16
CA ASP A 211 -33.90 2.61 9.61
C ASP A 211 -33.94 3.61 10.79
N LYS A 212 -33.00 3.51 11.74
CA LYS A 212 -32.86 4.46 12.86
C LYS A 212 -32.49 5.88 12.38
N LYS A 213 -31.70 6.01 11.30
CA LYS A 213 -31.41 7.31 10.68
C LYS A 213 -32.65 7.89 9.99
N GLU A 214 -33.47 7.04 9.39
CA GLU A 214 -34.73 7.44 8.76
C GLU A 214 -35.75 7.91 9.80
N GLU A 215 -35.94 7.17 10.90
CA GLU A 215 -36.79 7.59 12.03
C GLU A 215 -36.33 8.92 12.65
N HIS A 216 -35.02 9.09 12.88
CA HIS A 216 -34.47 10.33 13.42
C HIS A 216 -34.61 11.51 12.44
N ALA A 217 -34.66 11.27 11.12
CA ALA A 217 -34.91 12.30 10.12
C ALA A 217 -36.40 12.67 10.02
N LEU A 218 -37.29 11.68 10.15
CA LEU A 218 -38.75 11.83 10.23
C LEU A 218 -39.17 12.64 11.47
N LEU A 219 -38.58 12.35 12.64
CA LEU A 219 -38.78 13.13 13.87
C LEU A 219 -38.33 14.60 13.75
N ARG A 220 -37.38 14.90 12.84
CA ARG A 220 -36.92 16.26 12.53
C ARG A 220 -37.68 16.93 11.38
N GLY A 221 -38.81 16.35 10.95
CA GLY A 221 -39.69 16.93 9.93
C GLY A 221 -39.08 17.02 8.53
N LYS A 222 -38.00 16.28 8.25
CA LYS A 222 -37.32 16.29 6.95
C LYS A 222 -37.53 14.95 6.25
N THR A 223 -38.36 14.94 5.22
CA THR A 223 -38.55 13.76 4.35
C THR A 223 -37.37 13.65 3.40
N THR A 224 -36.33 12.90 3.79
CA THR A 224 -35.25 12.52 2.88
C THR A 224 -35.20 11.01 2.74
N ARG A 225 -36.11 10.45 1.93
CA ARG A 225 -35.80 9.18 1.25
C ARG A 225 -34.76 9.51 0.18
N ALA A 226 -33.49 9.31 0.49
CA ALA A 226 -32.38 9.55 -0.45
C ALA A 226 -32.42 8.58 -1.65
N PHE A 227 -33.13 7.45 -1.51
CA PHE A 227 -33.29 6.45 -2.55
C PHE A 227 -34.77 6.06 -2.69
N ALA A 228 -35.22 5.90 -3.93
CA ALA A 228 -36.55 5.39 -4.22
C ALA A 228 -36.62 3.88 -3.91
N ASP A 229 -37.77 3.43 -3.40
CA ASP A 229 -38.01 2.02 -3.07
C ASP A 229 -37.65 1.09 -4.24
N TYR A 230 -36.91 0.03 -3.94
CA TYR A 230 -36.49 -0.94 -4.94
C TYR A 230 -37.70 -1.69 -5.51
N LYS A 231 -37.99 -1.48 -6.80
CA LYS A 231 -39.03 -2.22 -7.52
C LYS A 231 -38.47 -3.54 -8.04
N LYS A 232 -38.84 -4.65 -7.38
CA LYS A 232 -38.51 -6.02 -7.82
C LYS A 232 -39.11 -6.26 -9.21
N GLY A 233 -38.27 -6.63 -10.19
CA GLY A 233 -38.67 -6.95 -11.56
C GLY A 233 -38.34 -5.89 -12.63
N ASP A 234 -38.01 -4.66 -12.27
CA ASP A 234 -37.63 -3.62 -13.25
C ASP A 234 -36.13 -3.69 -13.60
N ARG A 235 -35.75 -4.70 -14.38
CA ARG A 235 -34.35 -4.94 -14.80
C ARG A 235 -33.77 -3.81 -15.65
N PHE A 236 -34.61 -3.00 -16.29
CA PHE A 236 -34.20 -1.97 -17.25
C PHE A 236 -34.29 -0.53 -16.70
N ALA A 237 -34.72 -0.33 -15.45
CA ALA A 237 -34.77 0.99 -14.81
C ALA A 237 -33.43 1.74 -14.90
N ALA A 238 -32.32 1.05 -14.62
CA ALA A 238 -30.98 1.62 -14.68
C ALA A 238 -30.59 2.05 -16.10
N TRP A 239 -30.98 1.24 -17.11
CA TRP A 239 -30.69 1.54 -18.52
C TRP A 239 -31.48 2.76 -19.01
N ARG A 240 -32.77 2.86 -18.67
CA ARG A 240 -33.60 4.03 -18.99
C ARG A 240 -33.08 5.31 -18.32
N LYS A 241 -32.68 5.24 -17.04
CA LYS A 241 -32.05 6.37 -16.33
C LYS A 241 -30.74 6.82 -16.97
N ARG A 242 -29.93 5.88 -17.48
CA ARG A 242 -28.69 6.19 -18.21
C ARG A 242 -29.00 6.87 -19.54
N ALA A 243 -29.96 6.37 -20.31
CA ALA A 243 -30.36 6.95 -21.59
C ALA A 243 -30.85 8.39 -21.44
N LEU A 244 -31.72 8.66 -20.44
CA LEU A 244 -32.21 10.00 -20.13
C LEU A 244 -31.08 10.96 -19.72
N ARG A 245 -30.07 10.47 -18.98
CA ARG A 245 -28.90 11.28 -18.60
C ARG A 245 -28.07 11.67 -19.81
N VAL A 246 -27.87 10.74 -20.74
CA VAL A 246 -27.15 10.99 -22.00
C VAL A 246 -27.91 11.99 -22.87
N ALA A 247 -29.23 11.85 -22.99
CA ALA A 247 -30.09 12.80 -23.71
C ALA A 247 -30.01 14.22 -23.13
N ARG A 248 -30.16 14.36 -21.80
CA ARG A 248 -30.01 15.65 -21.10
C ARG A 248 -28.63 16.27 -21.28
N GLY A 249 -27.58 15.45 -21.31
CA GLY A 249 -26.21 15.90 -21.58
C GLY A 249 -26.06 16.45 -23.00
N ARG A 250 -26.69 15.81 -23.99
CA ARG A 250 -26.74 16.31 -25.38
C ARG A 250 -27.49 17.63 -25.47
N GLU A 251 -28.66 17.75 -24.85
CA GLU A 251 -29.46 18.98 -24.84
C GLU A 251 -28.69 20.16 -24.20
N ARG A 252 -28.01 19.94 -23.08
CA ARG A 252 -27.14 20.96 -22.46
C ARG A 252 -25.97 21.37 -23.36
N GLY A 253 -25.39 20.41 -24.09
CA GLY A 253 -24.32 20.67 -25.05
C GLY A 253 -24.78 21.50 -26.26
N VAL A 254 -26.04 21.36 -26.67
CA VAL A 254 -26.66 22.15 -27.75
C VAL A 254 -26.96 23.58 -27.27
N MET A 255 -27.52 23.74 -26.06
CA MET A 255 -27.78 25.05 -25.45
C MET A 255 -26.50 25.85 -25.13
N GLY A 256 -25.39 25.17 -24.80
CA GLY A 256 -24.13 25.81 -24.38
C GLY A 256 -23.26 26.39 -25.51
N ARG A 257 -23.63 26.24 -26.80
CA ARG A 257 -22.83 26.71 -27.93
C ARG A 257 -23.18 28.11 -28.46
N GLY A 258 -24.22 28.76 -27.93
CA GLY A 258 -24.70 30.07 -28.41
C GLY A 258 -24.01 31.32 -27.85
N GLY A 259 -23.13 31.21 -26.84
CA GLY A 259 -22.75 32.37 -26.01
C GLY A 259 -21.35 32.98 -26.21
N LYS A 260 -20.53 32.51 -27.17
CA LYS A 260 -19.12 32.97 -27.22
C LYS A 260 -18.54 33.11 -28.64
N LYS A 261 -19.10 34.01 -29.45
CA LYS A 261 -18.40 34.63 -30.58
C LYS A 261 -18.86 36.09 -30.74
N GLY A 262 -17.96 37.02 -30.45
CA GLY A 262 -18.19 38.46 -30.60
C GLY A 262 -17.02 39.30 -30.07
N GLY A 263 -15.79 38.92 -30.40
CA GLY A 263 -14.61 39.77 -30.15
C GLY A 263 -14.62 40.94 -31.13
N LYS A 264 -14.85 42.15 -30.61
CA LYS A 264 -14.84 43.40 -31.38
C LYS A 264 -13.37 43.78 -31.65
N LYS A 265 -12.96 43.69 -32.92
CA LYS A 265 -11.80 44.42 -33.47
C LYS A 265 -12.28 45.81 -33.92
N GLY A 266 -11.54 46.85 -33.53
CA GLY A 266 -11.49 48.20 -34.10
C GLY A 266 -10.25 48.84 -33.45
N VAL A 267 -9.18 49.25 -34.14
CA VAL A 267 -9.05 50.25 -35.21
C VAL A 267 -9.73 51.56 -34.82
N ASN A 268 -9.11 52.31 -33.92
CA ASN A 268 -8.33 53.53 -34.20
C ASN A 268 -7.44 53.84 -32.99
#